data_AF-A0A366JEI0-F1
#
_entry.id   AF-A0A366JEI0-F1
#
_cell.length_a   1.000
_cell.length_b   1.000
_cell.length_c   1.000
_cell.angle_alpha   90.00
_cell.angle_beta   90.00
_cell.angle_gamma   90.00
#
_symmetry.space_group_name_H-M   'P 1'
#
loop_
_entity.id
_entity.type
_entity.pdbx_description
1 polymer ?
#
loop_
_entity_poly.entity_id
_entity_poly.type
_entity_poly.pdbx_seq_one_letter_code
_entity_poly.pdbx_strand_id
1 'polypeptide(L)'
;MRTPLPISVYMLSFGIFIMISCELQVLGMMEQISAALAISIAQTGHLVSIFAASMAIGGPILAILVSRLAVKKTLMMLYIIFILGELLGGFSNTL
;
A
#
# COMPACT_ATOMS: atom_id res chain seq x y z
N MET A 1 6.68 -22.44 -27.63
CA MET A 1 7.36 -22.76 -26.35
C MET A 1 7.28 -21.53 -25.46
N ARG A 2 6.60 -21.61 -24.31
CA ARG A 2 6.56 -20.50 -23.34
C ARG A 2 7.87 -20.55 -22.56
N THR A 3 8.74 -19.55 -22.74
CA THR A 3 9.93 -19.41 -21.90
C THR A 3 9.48 -19.27 -20.44
N PRO A 4 10.10 -19.98 -19.48
CA PRO A 4 9.78 -19.79 -18.08
C PRO A 4 10.05 -18.33 -17.71
N LEU A 5 9.11 -17.74 -16.97
CA LEU A 5 9.25 -16.36 -16.50
C LEU A 5 10.48 -16.26 -15.59
N PRO A 6 11.28 -15.18 -15.68
CA PRO A 6 12.43 -15.01 -14.82
C PRO A 6 12.02 -14.95 -13.35
N ILE A 7 12.84 -15.50 -12.45
CA ILE A 7 12.56 -15.60 -11.01
C ILE A 7 12.17 -14.25 -10.38
N SER A 8 12.74 -13.15 -10.90
CA SER A 8 12.43 -11.78 -10.50
C SER A 8 10.95 -11.42 -10.62
N VAL A 9 10.23 -12.00 -11.59
CA VAL A 9 8.79 -11.76 -11.76
C VAL A 9 8.01 -12.41 -10.62
N TYR A 10 8.37 -13.62 -10.21
CA TYR A 10 7.74 -14.28 -9.06
C TYR A 10 7.99 -13.51 -7.76
N MET A 11 9.22 -13.02 -7.54
CA MET A 11 9.53 -12.17 -6.39
C MET A 11 8.73 -10.86 -6.41
N LEU A 12 8.59 -10.24 -7.58
CA LEU A 12 7.82 -9.02 -7.74
C LEU A 12 6.33 -9.25 -7.49
N SER A 13 5.76 -10.32 -8.05
CA SER A 13 4.36 -10.69 -7.81
C SER A 13 4.09 -10.99 -6.35
N PHE A 14 5.01 -11.69 -5.67
CA PHE A 14 4.89 -11.97 -4.25
C PHE A 14 4.93 -10.69 -3.40
N GLY A 15 5.84 -9.76 -3.72
CA GLY A 15 5.90 -8.48 -3.00
C GLY A 15 4.67 -7.59 -3.25
N ILE A 16 4.16 -7.54 -4.50
CA ILE A 16 2.92 -6.81 -4.82
C ILE A 16 1.73 -7.45 -4.09
N PHE A 17 1.69 -8.78 -4.03
CA PHE A 17 0.66 -9.50 -3.30
C PHE A 17 0.65 -9.14 -1.81
N ILE A 18 1.81 -9.14 -1.15
CA ILE A 18 1.93 -8.72 0.26
C ILE A 18 1.47 -7.27 0.42
N MET A 19 1.97 -6.36 -0.43
CA MET A 19 1.64 -4.94 -0.36
C MET A 19 0.12 -4.69 -0.47
N ILE A 20 -0.54 -5.28 -1.46
CA ILE A 20 -1.99 -5.14 -1.64
C ILE A 20 -2.76 -5.81 -0.49
N SER A 21 -2.26 -6.92 0.05
CA SER A 21 -2.91 -7.59 1.19
C SER A 21 -2.97 -6.69 2.42
N CYS A 22 -1.88 -5.96 2.72
CA CYS A 22 -1.84 -4.97 3.81
C CYS A 22 -2.83 -3.82 3.59
N GLU A 23 -2.93 -3.30 2.36
CA GLU A 23 -3.88 -2.23 2.04
C GLU A 23 -5.34 -2.67 2.21
N LEU A 24 -5.66 -3.90 1.78
CA LEU A 24 -7.01 -4.45 1.90
C LEU A 24 -7.37 -4.86 3.33
N GLN A 25 -6.39 -5.19 4.17
CA GLN A 25 -6.60 -5.52 5.58
C GLN A 25 -7.33 -4.39 6.32
N VAL A 26 -7.03 -3.13 6.01
CA VAL A 26 -7.66 -1.95 6.61
C VAL A 26 -9.18 -1.96 6.43
N LEU A 27 -9.67 -2.40 5.27
CA LEU A 27 -11.10 -2.51 4.98
C LEU A 27 -11.78 -3.58 5.85
N GLY A 28 -11.08 -4.69 6.08
CA GLY A 28 -11.52 -5.74 7.02
C GLY A 28 -11.54 -5.27 8.48
N MET A 29 -10.83 -4.19 8.78
CA MET A 29 -10.71 -3.63 10.13
C MET A 29 -11.56 -2.38 10.37
N MET A 30 -12.49 -2.04 9.46
CA MET A 30 -13.28 -0.81 9.57
C MET A 30 -14.03 -0.68 10.91
N GLU A 31 -14.58 -1.76 11.45
CA GLU A 31 -15.26 -1.72 12.75
C GLU A 31 -14.30 -1.42 13.90
N GLN A 32 -13.12 -2.05 13.92
CA GLN A 32 -12.12 -1.79 14.96
C GLN A 32 -11.56 -0.36 14.84
N ILE A 33 -11.34 0.13 13.62
CA ILE A 33 -10.88 1.50 13.36
C ILE A 33 -11.94 2.51 13.83
N SER A 34 -13.22 2.26 13.52
CA SER A 34 -14.35 3.07 13.94
C SER A 34 -14.43 3.15 15.48
N ALA A 35 -14.27 2.02 16.16
CA ALA A 35 -14.26 1.94 17.62
C ALA A 35 -13.06 2.66 18.24
N ALA A 36 -11.86 2.48 17.68
CA ALA A 36 -10.63 3.11 18.18
C ALA A 36 -10.63 4.63 18.02
N LEU A 37 -11.24 5.15 16.94
CA LEU A 37 -11.36 6.58 16.67
C LEU A 37 -12.63 7.21 17.27
N ALA A 38 -13.49 6.42 17.93
CA ALA A 38 -14.80 6.84 18.44
C ALA A 38 -15.68 7.55 17.39
N ILE A 39 -15.57 7.14 16.13
CA ILE A 39 -16.37 7.63 14.99
C ILE A 39 -17.36 6.56 14.53
N SER A 40 -18.32 6.93 13.67
CA SER A 40 -19.24 5.98 13.06
C SER A 40 -18.60 5.19 11.90
N ILE A 41 -19.16 4.01 11.60
CA ILE A 41 -18.70 3.16 10.48
C ILE A 41 -18.82 3.91 9.15
N ALA A 42 -19.87 4.72 8.98
CA ALA A 42 -20.06 5.57 7.81
C ALA A 42 -18.93 6.60 7.64
N GLN A 43 -18.47 7.21 8.74
CA GLN A 43 -17.33 8.13 8.71
C GLN A 43 -16.02 7.42 8.40
N THR A 44 -15.82 6.20 8.90
CA THR A 44 -14.67 5.36 8.52
C THR A 44 -14.66 5.09 7.01
N GLY A 45 -15.83 4.93 6.39
CA GLY A 45 -15.97 4.86 4.93
C GLY A 45 -15.48 6.11 4.17
N HIS A 46 -15.60 7.30 4.77
CA HIS A 46 -15.02 8.51 4.18
C HIS A 46 -13.48 8.49 4.20
N LEU A 47 -12.86 7.95 5.26
CA LEU A 47 -11.40 7.78 5.32
C LEU A 47 -10.93 6.84 4.21
N VAL A 48 -11.62 5.72 4.01
CA VAL A 48 -11.35 4.79 2.90
C VAL A 48 -11.51 5.47 1.54
N SER A 49 -12.55 6.29 1.36
CA SER A 49 -12.80 7.02 0.12
C SER A 49 -11.67 8.01 -0.20
N ILE A 50 -11.20 8.74 0.80
CA ILE A 50 -10.06 9.67 0.68
C ILE A 50 -8.77 8.90 0.36
N PHE A 51 -8.56 7.73 0.97
CA PHE A 51 -7.44 6.85 0.65
C PHE A 51 -7.48 6.39 -0.82
N ALA A 52 -8.62 5.91 -1.29
CA ALA A 52 -8.79 5.48 -2.68
C ALA A 52 -8.57 6.65 -3.68
N ALA A 53 -9.09 7.84 -3.37
CA ALA A 53 -8.84 9.04 -4.18
C ALA A 53 -7.34 9.41 -4.20
N SER A 54 -6.68 9.32 -3.05
CA SER A 54 -5.24 9.56 -2.92
C SER A 54 -4.42 8.56 -3.74
N MET A 55 -4.79 7.28 -3.78
CA MET A 55 -4.14 6.28 -4.64
C MET A 55 -4.38 6.56 -6.12
N ALA A 56 -5.61 6.87 -6.51
CA ALA A 56 -5.98 7.15 -7.89
C ALA A 56 -5.21 8.34 -8.48
N ILE A 57 -4.95 9.36 -7.65
CA ILE A 57 -4.19 10.56 -8.04
C ILE A 57 -2.68 10.33 -7.86
N GLY A 58 -2.28 9.70 -6.74
CA GLY A 58 -0.90 9.48 -6.35
C GLY A 58 -0.16 8.53 -7.30
N GLY A 59 -0.81 7.49 -7.79
CA GLY A 59 -0.22 6.54 -8.75
C GLY A 59 0.32 7.20 -10.01
N PRO A 60 -0.51 7.93 -10.79
CA PRO A 60 -0.06 8.69 -11.95
C PRO A 60 1.02 9.73 -11.64
N ILE A 61 0.87 10.48 -10.55
CA ILE A 61 1.86 11.50 -10.15
C ILE A 61 3.21 10.84 -9.87
N LEU A 62 3.21 9.78 -9.07
CA LEU A 62 4.42 9.05 -8.71
C LEU A 62 5.06 8.42 -9.95
N ALA A 63 4.26 7.84 -10.86
CA ALA A 63 4.73 7.29 -12.12
C ALA A 63 5.44 8.34 -12.98
N ILE A 64 4.90 9.57 -13.06
CA ILE A 64 5.55 10.69 -13.76
C ILE A 64 6.86 11.08 -13.08
N LEU A 65 6.87 11.21 -11.74
CA LEU A 65 8.05 11.61 -10.97
C LEU A 65 9.21 10.62 -11.11
N VAL A 66 8.91 9.32 -11.11
CA VAL A 66 9.92 8.25 -11.19
C VAL A 66 10.19 7.76 -12.62
N SER A 67 9.51 8.33 -13.63
CA SER A 67 9.60 7.91 -15.03
C SER A 67 11.03 7.93 -15.60
N ARG A 68 11.90 8.80 -15.07
CA ARG A 68 13.30 8.94 -15.49
C ARG A 68 14.27 8.07 -14.68
N LEU A 69 13.80 7.40 -13.63
CA LEU A 69 14.63 6.57 -12.76
C LEU A 69 14.65 5.13 -13.26
N ALA A 70 15.73 4.40 -12.96
CA ALA A 70 15.81 2.98 -13.26
C ALA A 70 14.73 2.21 -12.47
N VAL A 71 13.90 1.42 -13.17
CA VAL A 71 12.77 0.65 -12.61
C VAL A 71 13.15 -0.12 -11.34
N LYS A 72 14.34 -0.74 -11.32
CA LYS A 72 14.85 -1.50 -10.17
C LYS A 72 15.10 -0.60 -8.94
N LYS A 73 15.63 0.61 -9.12
CA LYS A 73 15.86 1.57 -8.03
C LYS A 73 14.54 2.11 -7.48
N THR A 74 13.61 2.44 -8.38
CA THR A 74 12.26 2.88 -8.02
C THR A 74 11.55 1.82 -7.19
N LEU A 75 11.52 0.57 -7.65
CA LEU A 75 10.92 -0.54 -6.90
C LEU A 75 11.52 -0.70 -5.50
N MET A 76 12.85 -0.70 -5.38
CA MET A 76 13.49 -0.80 -4.05
C MET A 76 13.10 0.36 -3.13
N MET A 77 13.09 1.60 -3.65
CA MET A 77 12.66 2.76 -2.86
C MET A 77 11.20 2.64 -2.40
N LEU A 78 10.29 2.24 -3.30
CA LEU A 78 8.89 2.03 -2.95
C LEU A 78 8.72 0.97 -1.86
N TYR A 79 9.41 -0.17 -1.96
CA TYR A 79 9.36 -1.20 -0.91
C TYR A 79 9.91 -0.71 0.42
N ILE A 80 11.02 0.03 0.42
CA ILE A 80 11.61 0.57 1.64
C ILE A 80 10.64 1.57 2.30
N ILE A 81 10.07 2.48 1.52
CA ILE A 81 9.09 3.46 2.03
C ILE A 81 7.86 2.74 2.59
N PHE A 82 7.36 1.73 1.88
CA PHE A 82 6.22 0.92 2.32
C PHE A 82 6.51 0.22 3.66
N ILE A 83 7.62 -0.50 3.76
CA ILE A 83 8.01 -1.20 4.99
C ILE A 83 8.20 -0.21 6.16
N LEU A 84 8.80 0.95 5.92
CA LEU A 84 8.95 1.98 6.96
C LEU A 84 7.59 2.52 7.41
N GLY A 85 6.64 2.73 6.48
CA GLY A 85 5.28 3.14 6.80
C GLY A 85 4.55 2.13 7.69
N GLU A 86 4.61 0.85 7.31
CA GLU A 86 4.03 -0.25 8.09
C GLU A 86 4.68 -0.37 9.48
N LEU A 87 6.01 -0.24 9.57
CA LEU A 87 6.72 -0.26 10.85
C LEU A 87 6.31 0.92 11.73
N LEU A 88 6.20 2.14 11.18
CA LEU A 88 5.72 3.30 11.92
C LEU A 88 4.28 3.09 12.44
N GLY A 89 3.41 2.49 11.63
CA GLY A 89 2.07 2.09 12.06
C GLY A 89 2.11 1.07 13.19
N GLY A 90 2.93 0.03 13.07
CA GLY A 90 3.08 -1.02 14.09
C GLY A 90 3.75 -0.55 15.38
N PHE A 91 4.64 0.44 15.33
CA PHE A 91 5.27 1.05 16.50
C PHE A 91 4.46 2.18 17.11
N SER A 92 3.38 2.62 16.47
CA SER A 92 2.47 3.60 17.07
C SER A 92 1.88 2.99 18.34
N ASN A 93 2.43 3.36 19.49
CA ASN A 93 2.01 2.94 20.84
C ASN A 93 0.65 3.57 21.24
N THR A 94 -0.24 3.76 20.27
CA THR A 94 -1.60 4.27 20.48
C THR A 94 -2.56 3.08 20.44
N LEU A 95 -2.40 2.22 21.44
CA LEU A 95 -3.37 1.26 21.96
C LEU A 95 -3.39 1.46 23.49
#